data_AF-A0A0V1PYB8-F1
#
_entry.id   AF-A0A0V1PYB8-F1
#
_cell.length_a   1.000
_cell.length_b   1.000
_cell.length_c   1.000
_cell.angle_alpha   90.00
_cell.angle_beta   90.00
_cell.angle_gamma   90.00
#
_symmetry.space_group_name_H-M   'P 1'
#
loop_
_entity.id
_entity.type
_entity.pdbx_description
1 polymer ?
#
loop_
_entity_poly.entity_id
_entity_poly.type
_entity_poly.pdbx_seq_one_letter_code
_entity_poly.pdbx_strand_id
1 'polypeptide(L)'
;MLSRVQLKRIPNCRQFSVVSRVCKWNDIPLAPPDKILGISEAFVKDTNAKKVNLGVGAYRDNSGKPIVFDSVKSAEAKLLETETEKEYTGIIGNKNFQKVVRNFIFNNSGKDANGAKLIDANRIVTSQTISGTGSLRVIADFLNRFNSAKKIYVPKPTWANHIAVFTDAGISAEYYDYYNKEINNLDYDKLKKSLANADEGSVVLLHACCHNPTGMDLTSEQWDEVLSIVQQKKLFPLIDMAYQGFASGNPYKDIGLIRRLNELVVSGDISTYALCQSFAKNMGLYGERTGSISIVTESAEHTTAIESQLKKLIRPMYSSPPIHGSKIVETIFADESLYNAWLSDLDQVVSRLNTVRTKLYEKLDKSNYNWDHLLKQRGMFVYTGLSAEQVIELREKYSVYATEDGRFSISGINDNNVDYLADAMNQVVNK
;
A
#
# COMPACT_ATOMS: atom_id res chain seq x y z
N MET A 1 -46.80 61.01 -17.81
CA MET A 1 -46.52 60.31 -16.54
C MET A 1 -47.24 58.98 -16.58
N LEU A 2 -46.51 57.86 -16.64
CA LEU A 2 -46.91 56.54 -16.13
C LEU A 2 -45.65 55.66 -16.20
N SER A 3 -45.11 55.37 -15.01
CA SER A 3 -43.83 54.73 -14.76
C SER A 3 -43.88 53.21 -14.95
N ARG A 4 -42.83 52.66 -15.57
CA ARG A 4 -42.53 51.23 -15.67
C ARG A 4 -42.33 50.63 -14.27
N VAL A 5 -43.04 49.56 -13.95
CA VAL A 5 -42.74 48.67 -12.81
C VAL A 5 -42.01 47.43 -13.35
N GLN A 6 -40.78 47.24 -12.87
CA GLN A 6 -39.97 46.03 -13.10
C GLN A 6 -40.54 44.84 -12.31
N LEU A 7 -40.86 43.75 -13.01
CA LEU A 7 -41.09 42.45 -12.39
C LEU A 7 -39.74 41.87 -11.92
N LYS A 8 -39.53 41.81 -10.60
CA LYS A 8 -38.41 41.10 -9.97
C LYS A 8 -38.55 39.59 -10.22
N ARG A 9 -37.50 38.98 -10.78
CA ARG A 9 -37.33 37.51 -10.82
C ARG A 9 -37.21 36.99 -9.38
N ILE A 10 -38.11 36.09 -9.01
CA ILE A 10 -38.02 35.28 -7.79
C ILE A 10 -36.96 34.19 -8.03
N PRO A 11 -36.02 33.92 -7.09
CA PRO A 11 -35.02 32.89 -7.28
C PRO A 11 -35.65 31.50 -7.22
N ASN A 12 -35.16 30.59 -8.07
CA ASN A 12 -35.52 29.18 -8.12
C ASN A 12 -35.65 28.56 -6.72
N CYS A 13 -36.85 28.06 -6.43
CA CYS A 13 -37.12 27.25 -5.27
C CYS A 13 -36.22 25.99 -5.33
N ARG A 14 -35.43 25.78 -4.27
CA ARG A 14 -34.68 24.54 -4.05
C ARG A 14 -35.63 23.36 -4.22
N GLN A 15 -35.35 22.49 -5.19
CA GLN A 15 -35.97 21.17 -5.24
C GLN A 15 -35.52 20.40 -3.99
N PHE A 16 -36.47 20.16 -3.09
CA PHE A 16 -36.28 19.25 -1.98
C PHE A 16 -36.13 17.83 -2.52
N SER A 17 -35.00 17.23 -2.17
CA SER A 17 -34.76 15.80 -1.98
C SER A 17 -35.62 14.84 -2.81
N VAL A 18 -34.98 14.17 -3.77
CA VAL A 18 -35.40 12.83 -4.13
C VAL A 18 -35.39 12.03 -2.82
N VAL A 19 -36.58 11.69 -2.32
CA VAL A 19 -36.73 10.75 -1.22
C VAL A 19 -36.16 9.44 -1.77
N SER A 20 -34.89 9.16 -1.48
CA SER A 20 -34.37 7.80 -1.67
C SER A 20 -35.26 6.93 -0.80
N ARG A 21 -36.09 6.10 -1.44
CA ARG A 21 -36.80 5.06 -0.71
C ARG A 21 -35.72 4.24 -0.04
N VAL A 22 -35.77 4.15 1.28
CA VAL A 22 -34.95 3.20 2.04
C VAL A 22 -35.15 1.85 1.37
N CYS A 23 -34.09 1.26 0.80
CA CYS A 23 -34.17 -0.13 0.34
C CYS A 23 -34.63 -0.95 1.54
N LYS A 24 -35.70 -1.73 1.38
CA LYS A 24 -36.03 -2.71 2.41
C LYS A 24 -34.84 -3.65 2.52
N TRP A 25 -34.60 -4.22 3.70
CA TRP A 25 -33.50 -5.16 3.91
C TRP A 25 -33.54 -6.33 2.91
N ASN A 26 -34.75 -6.72 2.47
CA ASN A 26 -34.97 -7.77 1.46
C ASN A 26 -34.55 -7.39 0.03
N ASP A 27 -34.36 -6.10 -0.26
CA ASP A 27 -33.99 -5.58 -1.59
C ASP A 27 -32.50 -5.24 -1.67
N ILE A 28 -31.71 -5.53 -0.62
CA ILE A 28 -30.26 -5.30 -0.62
C ILE A 28 -29.63 -6.31 -1.57
N PRO A 29 -28.96 -5.86 -2.65
CA PRO A 29 -28.34 -6.78 -3.60
C PRO A 29 -27.17 -7.51 -2.95
N LEU A 30 -26.97 -8.77 -3.35
CA LEU A 30 -25.77 -9.51 -2.97
C LEU A 30 -24.53 -8.79 -3.52
N ALA A 31 -23.58 -8.47 -2.64
CA ALA A 31 -22.32 -7.89 -3.07
C ALA A 31 -21.53 -8.88 -3.94
N PRO A 32 -20.84 -8.43 -4.99
CA PRO A 32 -19.99 -9.31 -5.78
C PRO A 32 -18.88 -9.91 -4.89
N PRO A 33 -18.47 -11.17 -5.11
CA PRO A 33 -17.41 -11.78 -4.33
C PRO A 33 -16.07 -11.08 -4.56
N ASP A 34 -15.26 -10.98 -3.51
CA ASP A 34 -13.89 -10.47 -3.62
C ASP A 34 -13.03 -11.45 -4.43
N LYS A 35 -12.32 -10.93 -5.44
CA LYS A 35 -11.53 -11.73 -6.38
C LYS A 35 -10.40 -12.54 -5.72
N ILE A 36 -9.93 -12.16 -4.53
CA ILE A 36 -8.89 -12.86 -3.77
C ILE A 36 -9.51 -13.86 -2.79
N LEU A 37 -10.63 -13.51 -2.14
CA LEU A 37 -11.29 -14.39 -1.18
C LEU A 37 -11.80 -15.68 -1.83
N GLY A 38 -12.41 -15.59 -3.02
CA GLY A 38 -12.91 -16.77 -3.74
C GLY A 38 -11.81 -17.80 -4.06
N ILE A 39 -10.59 -17.34 -4.36
CA ILE A 39 -9.42 -18.21 -4.61
C ILE A 39 -9.04 -18.97 -3.34
N SER A 40 -9.09 -18.31 -2.18
CA SER A 40 -8.72 -18.91 -0.90
C SER A 40 -9.72 -19.99 -0.49
N GLU A 41 -11.02 -19.75 -0.69
CA GLU A 41 -12.06 -20.76 -0.43
C GLU A 41 -11.93 -21.97 -1.36
N ALA A 42 -11.67 -21.75 -2.65
CA ALA A 42 -11.46 -22.82 -3.61
C ALA A 42 -10.22 -23.66 -3.26
N PHE A 43 -9.12 -23.01 -2.87
CA PHE A 43 -7.91 -23.69 -2.39
C PHE A 43 -8.17 -24.54 -1.14
N VAL A 44 -8.97 -24.04 -0.18
CA VAL A 44 -9.29 -24.81 1.05
C VAL A 44 -10.11 -26.06 0.71
N LYS A 45 -11.08 -25.96 -0.21
CA LYS A 45 -11.96 -27.07 -0.61
C LYS A 45 -11.25 -28.16 -1.42
N ASP A 46 -10.15 -27.83 -2.11
CA ASP A 46 -9.39 -28.81 -2.89
C ASP A 46 -8.70 -29.85 -2.00
N THR A 47 -8.89 -31.14 -2.29
CA THR A 47 -8.29 -32.26 -1.56
C THR A 47 -6.96 -32.74 -2.14
N ASN A 48 -6.51 -32.17 -3.27
CA ASN A 48 -5.23 -32.52 -3.88
C ASN A 48 -4.06 -32.20 -2.93
N ALA A 49 -3.27 -33.20 -2.58
CA ALA A 49 -2.11 -33.04 -1.70
C ALA A 49 -0.99 -32.14 -2.29
N LYS A 50 -0.97 -31.93 -3.61
CA LYS A 50 -0.01 -31.08 -4.31
C LYS A 50 -0.51 -29.65 -4.58
N LYS A 51 -1.68 -29.26 -4.04
CA LYS A 51 -2.24 -27.92 -4.28
C LYS A 51 -1.30 -26.81 -3.82
N VAL A 52 -1.21 -25.73 -4.60
CA VAL A 52 -0.34 -24.58 -4.32
C VAL A 52 -1.17 -23.30 -4.24
N ASN A 53 -0.98 -22.50 -3.18
CA ASN A 53 -1.65 -21.21 -3.04
C ASN A 53 -0.69 -20.06 -3.33
N LEU A 54 -0.87 -19.43 -4.49
CA LEU A 54 -0.14 -18.25 -4.94
C LEU A 54 -1.02 -16.99 -4.91
N GLY A 55 -2.26 -17.06 -4.39
CA GLY A 55 -3.17 -15.92 -4.27
C GLY A 55 -2.97 -15.10 -2.98
N VAL A 56 -2.39 -15.71 -1.94
CA VAL A 56 -2.29 -15.14 -0.59
C VAL A 56 -1.31 -13.96 -0.52
N GLY A 57 -1.79 -12.81 -0.04
CA GLY A 57 -0.99 -11.58 0.14
C GLY A 57 -0.25 -11.47 1.47
N ALA A 58 0.16 -12.60 2.06
CA ALA A 58 0.86 -12.67 3.34
C ALA A 58 2.07 -13.63 3.25
N TYR A 59 3.14 -13.29 3.96
CA TYR A 59 4.38 -14.08 3.94
C TYR A 59 4.15 -15.48 4.52
N ARG A 60 4.89 -16.46 3.99
CA ARG A 60 4.92 -17.84 4.46
C ARG A 60 6.38 -18.30 4.55
N ASP A 61 6.65 -19.18 5.50
CA ASP A 61 7.94 -19.83 5.65
C ASP A 61 8.19 -20.88 4.55
N ASN A 62 9.33 -21.57 4.60
CA ASN A 62 9.68 -22.61 3.62
C ASN A 62 8.81 -23.88 3.74
N SER A 63 7.98 -24.00 4.78
CA SER A 63 6.97 -25.05 4.91
C SER A 63 5.59 -24.61 4.39
N GLY A 64 5.48 -23.41 3.82
CA GLY A 64 4.23 -22.84 3.34
C GLY A 64 3.29 -22.39 4.47
N LYS A 65 3.78 -22.26 5.71
CA LYS A 65 2.97 -21.90 6.88
C LYS A 65 3.06 -20.41 7.21
N PRO A 66 2.01 -19.81 7.81
CA PRO A 66 2.13 -18.50 8.44
C PRO A 66 3.22 -18.53 9.51
N ILE A 67 3.94 -17.41 9.66
CA ILE A 67 5.02 -17.25 10.64
C ILE A 67 4.86 -15.90 11.34
N VAL A 68 5.09 -15.91 12.66
CA VAL A 68 5.32 -14.70 13.46
C VAL A 68 6.82 -14.55 13.59
N PHE A 69 7.34 -13.36 13.28
CA PHE A 69 8.77 -13.05 13.35
C PHE A 69 9.28 -13.18 14.78
N ASP A 70 10.53 -13.60 14.94
CA ASP A 70 11.07 -13.88 16.27
C ASP A 70 11.25 -12.60 17.07
N SER A 71 11.64 -11.48 16.43
CA SER A 71 11.65 -10.16 17.07
C SER A 71 10.28 -9.76 17.65
N VAL A 72 9.19 -10.09 16.94
CA VAL A 72 7.81 -9.82 17.36
C VAL A 72 7.42 -10.71 18.53
N LYS A 73 7.68 -12.01 18.47
CA LYS A 73 7.41 -12.92 19.61
C LYS A 73 8.16 -12.47 20.86
N SER A 74 9.42 -12.07 20.73
CA SER A 74 10.22 -11.58 21.86
C SER A 74 9.69 -10.25 22.41
N ALA A 75 9.23 -9.34 21.54
CA ALA A 75 8.57 -8.11 21.98
C ALA A 75 7.24 -8.41 22.71
N GLU A 76 6.43 -9.33 22.20
CA GLU A 76 5.18 -9.75 22.86
C GLU A 76 5.42 -10.41 24.22
N ALA A 77 6.46 -11.24 24.36
CA ALA A 77 6.83 -11.81 25.64
C ALA A 77 7.18 -10.73 26.68
N LYS A 78 7.94 -9.70 26.28
CA LYS A 78 8.22 -8.55 27.16
C LYS A 78 6.94 -7.79 27.52
N LEU A 79 6.03 -7.57 26.56
CA LEU A 79 4.76 -6.90 26.84
C LEU A 79 3.88 -7.71 27.78
N LEU A 80 3.84 -9.04 27.66
CA LEU A 80 3.11 -9.91 28.58
C LEU A 80 3.56 -9.72 30.04
N GLU A 81 4.86 -9.50 30.26
CA GLU A 81 5.44 -9.31 31.59
C GLU A 81 5.30 -7.88 32.13
N THR A 82 5.35 -6.87 31.25
CA THR A 82 5.50 -5.46 31.65
C THR A 82 4.23 -4.62 31.50
N GLU A 83 3.28 -5.05 30.68
CA GLU A 83 2.07 -4.30 30.39
C GLU A 83 1.09 -4.32 31.57
N THR A 84 0.62 -3.14 32.00
CA THR A 84 -0.24 -3.02 33.18
C THR A 84 -1.68 -2.60 32.86
N GLU A 85 -1.95 -2.16 31.64
CA GLU A 85 -3.24 -1.54 31.29
C GLU A 85 -3.67 -1.78 29.83
N LYS A 86 -4.94 -1.49 29.55
CA LYS A 86 -5.56 -1.54 28.21
C LYS A 86 -6.50 -0.36 27.95
N GLU A 87 -6.19 0.79 28.51
CA GLU A 87 -6.90 2.05 28.36
C GLU A 87 -6.85 2.56 26.91
N TYR A 88 -7.78 3.48 26.62
CA TYR A 88 -7.83 4.15 25.33
C TYR A 88 -6.61 5.05 25.11
N THR A 89 -6.04 5.02 23.91
CA THR A 89 -5.09 6.06 23.47
C THR A 89 -5.81 7.36 23.10
N GLY A 90 -5.05 8.42 22.85
CA GLY A 90 -5.58 9.59 22.13
C GLY A 90 -6.19 9.21 20.77
N ILE A 91 -7.04 10.09 20.23
CA ILE A 91 -7.76 9.86 18.96
C ILE A 91 -6.81 9.51 17.80
N ILE A 92 -5.65 10.16 17.74
CA ILE A 92 -4.60 9.92 16.73
C ILE A 92 -3.55 8.89 17.18
N GLY A 93 -3.82 8.14 18.23
CA GLY A 93 -2.96 7.09 18.79
C GLY A 93 -1.95 7.56 19.82
N ASN A 94 -1.00 6.66 20.12
CA ASN A 94 0.05 6.86 21.11
C ASN A 94 1.12 7.85 20.62
N LYS A 95 1.56 8.78 21.48
CA LYS A 95 2.60 9.77 21.18
C LYS A 95 3.99 9.15 20.98
N ASN A 96 4.31 8.07 21.69
CA ASN A 96 5.55 7.32 21.52
C ASN A 96 5.58 6.63 20.15
N PHE A 97 4.53 5.90 19.77
CA PHE A 97 4.40 5.34 18.42
C PHE A 97 4.54 6.41 17.33
N GLN A 98 3.87 7.56 17.49
CA GLN A 98 4.01 8.67 16.54
C GLN A 98 5.47 9.17 16.44
N LYS A 99 6.21 9.23 17.55
CA LYS A 99 7.63 9.61 17.57
C LYS A 99 8.49 8.55 16.87
N VAL A 100 8.25 7.26 17.14
CA VAL A 100 8.94 6.14 16.48
C VAL A 100 8.73 6.21 14.97
N VAL A 101 7.49 6.34 14.51
CA VAL A 101 7.14 6.47 13.08
C VAL A 101 7.84 7.68 12.45
N ARG A 102 7.78 8.86 13.09
CA ARG A 102 8.43 10.07 12.56
C ARG A 102 9.93 9.90 12.41
N ASN A 103 10.58 9.34 13.43
CA ASN A 103 12.01 9.12 13.41
C ASN A 103 12.41 8.05 12.38
N PHE A 104 11.68 6.94 12.32
CA PHE A 104 11.97 5.82 11.42
C PHE A 104 11.80 6.18 9.94
N ILE A 105 10.69 6.85 9.59
CA ILE A 105 10.34 7.13 8.19
C ILE A 105 11.00 8.41 7.69
N PHE A 106 10.85 9.51 8.42
CA PHE A 106 11.22 10.83 7.89
C PHE A 106 12.68 11.16 8.22
N ASN A 107 13.09 11.04 9.48
CA ASN A 107 14.50 11.18 9.86
C ASN A 107 15.36 9.97 9.45
N ASN A 108 14.76 8.89 8.93
CA ASN A 108 15.48 7.68 8.53
C ASN A 108 16.36 7.11 9.66
N SER A 109 15.90 7.23 10.90
CA SER A 109 16.66 6.92 12.12
C SER A 109 18.01 7.65 12.18
N GLY A 110 18.00 8.97 11.93
CA GLY A 110 19.16 9.86 11.99
C GLY A 110 19.99 9.95 10.71
N LYS A 111 19.45 9.51 9.57
CA LYS A 111 20.16 9.42 8.29
C LYS A 111 19.62 10.36 7.21
N ASP A 112 18.66 11.22 7.55
CA ASP A 112 18.09 12.20 6.63
C ASP A 112 17.97 13.57 7.31
N ALA A 113 18.89 14.48 6.97
CA ALA A 113 18.93 15.82 7.53
C ALA A 113 17.71 16.67 7.14
N ASN A 114 17.11 16.44 5.96
CA ASN A 114 15.90 17.16 5.57
C ASN A 114 14.70 16.65 6.38
N GLY A 115 14.61 15.35 6.60
CA GLY A 115 13.66 14.75 7.53
C GLY A 115 13.80 15.29 8.95
N ALA A 116 15.02 15.43 9.47
CA ALA A 116 15.29 16.04 10.77
C ALA A 116 14.76 17.48 10.84
N LYS A 117 15.07 18.33 9.84
CA LYS A 117 14.56 19.71 9.76
C LYS A 117 13.03 19.78 9.81
N LEU A 118 12.33 18.88 9.10
CA LEU A 118 10.87 18.83 9.09
C LEU A 118 10.30 18.46 10.48
N ILE A 119 10.93 17.52 11.19
CA ILE A 119 10.53 17.14 12.54
C ILE A 119 10.77 18.29 13.53
N ASP A 120 11.97 18.89 13.50
CA ASP A 120 12.37 19.97 14.41
C ASP A 120 11.49 21.22 14.22
N ALA A 121 11.07 21.49 12.98
CA ALA A 121 10.14 22.57 12.65
C ALA A 121 8.66 22.22 12.91
N ASN A 122 8.35 21.05 13.50
CA ASN A 122 6.99 20.55 13.73
C ASN A 122 6.11 20.55 12.45
N ARG A 123 6.69 20.15 11.32
CA ARG A 123 6.04 20.12 10.00
C ARG A 123 5.52 18.73 9.60
N ILE A 124 5.34 17.81 10.55
CA ILE A 124 4.85 16.46 10.28
C ILE A 124 3.74 16.10 11.27
N VAL A 125 2.51 15.99 10.77
CA VAL A 125 1.42 15.37 11.52
C VAL A 125 1.50 13.87 11.31
N THR A 126 1.47 13.08 12.38
CA THR A 126 1.40 11.61 12.31
C THR A 126 0.26 11.12 13.17
N SER A 127 -0.61 10.30 12.60
CA SER A 127 -1.66 9.57 13.31
C SER A 127 -1.48 8.09 13.12
N GLN A 128 -1.62 7.33 14.20
CA GLN A 128 -1.78 5.88 14.12
C GLN A 128 -3.14 5.54 13.49
N THR A 129 -3.17 4.47 12.70
CA THR A 129 -4.33 4.05 11.91
C THR A 129 -4.45 2.53 11.92
N ILE A 130 -5.60 2.05 11.42
CA ILE A 130 -5.89 0.62 11.24
C ILE A 130 -5.13 0.10 10.00
N SER A 131 -3.81 0.02 10.12
CA SER A 131 -2.88 -0.37 9.06
C SER A 131 -2.94 0.54 7.83
N GLY A 132 -2.32 0.13 6.73
CA GLY A 132 -2.28 0.91 5.49
C GLY A 132 -3.67 1.19 4.90
N THR A 133 -4.59 0.23 4.98
CA THR A 133 -5.98 0.42 4.51
C THR A 133 -6.72 1.48 5.32
N GLY A 134 -6.56 1.47 6.65
CA GLY A 134 -7.11 2.51 7.51
C GLY A 134 -6.50 3.88 7.22
N SER A 135 -5.18 3.94 6.95
CA SER A 135 -4.52 5.17 6.50
C SER A 135 -5.10 5.71 5.21
N LEU A 136 -5.25 4.85 4.19
CA LEU A 136 -5.83 5.20 2.90
C LEU A 136 -7.27 5.69 3.05
N ARG A 137 -8.08 5.06 3.92
CA ARG A 137 -9.44 5.52 4.17
C ARG A 137 -9.48 6.90 4.83
N VAL A 138 -8.65 7.12 5.84
CA VAL A 138 -8.56 8.40 6.55
C VAL A 138 -8.12 9.52 5.60
N ILE A 139 -7.09 9.30 4.79
CA ILE A 139 -6.62 10.32 3.83
C ILE A 139 -7.63 10.56 2.70
N ALA A 140 -8.34 9.53 2.25
CA ALA A 140 -9.36 9.69 1.22
C ALA A 140 -10.50 10.61 1.69
N ASP A 141 -11.03 10.40 2.90
CA ASP A 141 -12.04 11.29 3.48
C ASP A 141 -11.50 12.71 3.73
N PHE A 142 -10.22 12.83 4.12
CA PHE A 142 -9.57 14.13 4.33
C PHE A 142 -9.45 14.89 3.00
N LEU A 143 -8.93 14.25 1.95
CA LEU A 143 -8.81 14.83 0.61
C LEU A 143 -10.19 15.17 0.02
N ASN A 144 -11.21 14.33 0.26
CA ASN A 144 -12.57 14.63 -0.16
C ASN A 144 -13.18 15.84 0.59
N ARG A 145 -12.63 16.27 1.72
CA ARG A 145 -13.04 17.53 2.35
C ARG A 145 -12.23 18.72 1.88
N PHE A 146 -10.91 18.54 1.72
CA PHE A 146 -9.98 19.68 1.65
C PHE A 146 -9.19 19.83 0.34
N ASN A 147 -9.05 18.78 -0.48
CA ASN A 147 -8.44 18.90 -1.81
C ASN A 147 -9.51 19.25 -2.86
N SER A 148 -9.32 20.33 -3.62
CA SER A 148 -10.31 20.82 -4.60
C SER A 148 -10.46 19.94 -5.84
N ALA A 149 -9.42 19.21 -6.26
CA ALA A 149 -9.42 18.45 -7.50
C ALA A 149 -10.39 17.25 -7.45
N LYS A 150 -10.60 16.66 -6.26
CA LYS A 150 -11.47 15.48 -6.06
C LYS A 150 -11.19 14.33 -7.04
N LYS A 151 -9.94 14.26 -7.51
CA LYS A 151 -9.43 13.27 -8.46
C LYS A 151 -8.12 12.70 -7.96
N ILE A 152 -7.97 11.39 -8.12
CA ILE A 152 -6.72 10.66 -7.85
C ILE A 152 -6.31 9.84 -9.06
N TYR A 153 -5.03 9.92 -9.42
CA TYR A 153 -4.40 9.06 -10.40
C TYR A 153 -3.65 7.93 -9.67
N VAL A 154 -3.96 6.67 -10.01
CA VAL A 154 -3.31 5.47 -9.48
C VAL A 154 -2.66 4.66 -10.61
N PRO A 155 -1.59 3.87 -10.35
CA PRO A 155 -0.92 3.15 -11.43
C PRO A 155 -1.83 2.09 -12.05
N LYS A 156 -1.61 1.77 -13.33
CA LYS A 156 -2.28 0.67 -14.03
C LYS A 156 -1.29 -0.49 -14.31
N PRO A 157 -1.47 -1.67 -13.69
CA PRO A 157 -2.41 -1.99 -12.61
C PRO A 157 -1.95 -1.43 -11.25
N THR A 158 -2.79 -1.55 -10.23
CA THR A 158 -2.46 -1.24 -8.82
C THR A 158 -3.17 -2.22 -7.88
N TRP A 159 -2.99 -2.10 -6.56
CA TRP A 159 -3.79 -2.83 -5.59
C TRP A 159 -5.27 -2.46 -5.74
N ALA A 160 -6.12 -3.45 -6.04
CA ALA A 160 -7.51 -3.23 -6.42
C ALA A 160 -8.30 -2.34 -5.43
N ASN A 161 -7.98 -2.41 -4.15
CA ASN A 161 -8.68 -1.65 -3.12
C ASN A 161 -8.36 -0.14 -3.15
N HIS A 162 -7.35 0.33 -3.87
CA HIS A 162 -7.14 1.77 -4.09
C HIS A 162 -8.38 2.40 -4.73
N ILE A 163 -8.85 1.84 -5.85
CA ILE A 163 -10.04 2.34 -6.54
C ILE A 163 -11.25 2.33 -5.61
N ALA A 164 -11.47 1.23 -4.90
CA ALA A 164 -12.61 1.07 -4.00
C ALA A 164 -12.60 2.11 -2.86
N VAL A 165 -11.46 2.28 -2.18
CA VAL A 165 -11.32 3.22 -1.06
C VAL A 165 -11.58 4.67 -1.49
N PHE A 166 -10.97 5.11 -2.60
CA PHE A 166 -11.12 6.50 -3.04
C PHE A 166 -12.49 6.78 -3.65
N THR A 167 -13.04 5.85 -4.43
CA THR A 167 -14.38 6.00 -5.01
C THR A 167 -15.45 6.08 -3.91
N ASP A 168 -15.36 5.21 -2.89
CA ASP A 168 -16.31 5.22 -1.75
C ASP A 168 -16.18 6.50 -0.90
N ALA A 169 -14.99 7.10 -0.84
CA ALA A 169 -14.79 8.40 -0.21
C ALA A 169 -15.29 9.58 -1.06
N GLY A 170 -15.78 9.35 -2.28
CA GLY A 170 -16.27 10.39 -3.20
C GLY A 170 -15.21 11.05 -4.06
N ILE A 171 -14.03 10.43 -4.20
CA ILE A 171 -12.93 10.91 -5.06
C ILE A 171 -12.93 10.07 -6.35
N SER A 172 -12.91 10.73 -7.50
CA SER A 172 -12.79 10.05 -8.79
C SER A 172 -11.40 9.42 -8.93
N ALA A 173 -11.35 8.10 -9.11
CA ALA A 173 -10.10 7.37 -9.28
C ALA A 173 -9.86 7.06 -10.76
N GLU A 174 -8.78 7.59 -11.31
CA GLU A 174 -8.32 7.38 -12.68
C GLU A 174 -6.98 6.65 -12.70
N TYR A 175 -6.65 6.08 -13.85
CA TYR A 175 -5.41 5.34 -14.05
C TYR A 175 -4.36 6.19 -14.76
N TYR A 176 -3.10 6.06 -14.34
CA TYR A 176 -1.95 6.42 -15.16
C TYR A 176 -1.20 5.15 -15.61
N ASP A 177 -0.59 5.17 -16.79
CA ASP A 177 0.14 4.01 -17.30
C ASP A 177 1.32 3.65 -16.39
N TYR A 178 1.56 2.35 -16.19
CA TYR A 178 2.66 1.88 -15.33
C TYR A 178 3.36 0.65 -15.91
N TYR A 179 2.61 -0.38 -16.28
CA TYR A 179 3.18 -1.67 -16.66
C TYR A 179 2.70 -2.12 -18.04
N ASN A 180 3.64 -2.53 -18.88
CA ASN A 180 3.35 -3.15 -20.17
C ASN A 180 3.40 -4.68 -20.02
N LYS A 181 2.23 -5.32 -20.15
CA LYS A 181 2.06 -6.78 -20.05
C LYS A 181 2.72 -7.54 -21.21
N GLU A 182 2.83 -6.95 -22.40
CA GLU A 182 3.38 -7.63 -23.57
C GLU A 182 4.89 -7.91 -23.40
N ILE A 183 5.59 -7.02 -22.71
CA ILE A 183 7.04 -7.12 -22.46
C ILE A 183 7.37 -7.42 -20.99
N ASN A 184 6.34 -7.63 -20.16
CA ASN A 184 6.42 -7.82 -18.72
C ASN A 184 7.30 -6.79 -17.97
N ASN A 185 7.28 -5.53 -18.40
CA ASN A 185 8.16 -4.48 -17.89
C ASN A 185 7.43 -3.15 -17.64
N LEU A 186 8.09 -2.22 -16.97
CA LEU A 186 7.60 -0.86 -16.79
C LEU A 186 7.36 -0.19 -18.16
N ASP A 187 6.20 0.42 -18.37
CA ASP A 187 5.90 1.25 -19.54
C ASP A 187 6.30 2.70 -19.26
N TYR A 188 7.60 2.94 -19.11
CA TYR A 188 8.10 4.18 -18.52
C TYR A 188 7.74 5.44 -19.33
N ASP A 189 7.79 5.36 -20.66
CA ASP A 189 7.45 6.50 -21.52
C ASP A 189 5.97 6.86 -21.42
N LYS A 190 5.08 5.86 -21.41
CA LYS A 190 3.65 6.11 -21.21
C LYS A 190 3.32 6.54 -19.80
N LEU A 191 4.03 6.05 -18.80
CA LEU A 191 3.93 6.51 -17.42
C LEU A 191 4.18 8.01 -17.34
N LYS A 192 5.33 8.47 -17.86
CA LYS A 192 5.66 9.90 -17.89
C LYS A 192 4.61 10.72 -18.65
N LYS A 193 4.20 10.24 -19.82
CA LYS A 193 3.17 10.91 -20.63
C LYS A 193 1.83 11.01 -19.91
N SER A 194 1.40 9.94 -19.23
CA SER A 194 0.16 9.92 -18.45
C SER A 194 0.21 10.94 -17.31
N LEU A 195 1.30 10.96 -16.53
CA LEU A 195 1.46 11.91 -15.43
C LEU A 195 1.54 13.36 -15.91
N ALA A 196 2.21 13.63 -17.04
CA ALA A 196 2.26 14.97 -17.63
C ALA A 196 0.89 15.47 -18.10
N ASN A 197 0.01 14.53 -18.50
CA ASN A 197 -1.36 14.82 -18.93
C ASN A 197 -2.37 14.87 -17.77
N ALA A 198 -1.97 14.49 -16.55
CA ALA A 198 -2.85 14.56 -15.39
C ALA A 198 -3.32 16.01 -15.13
N ASP A 199 -4.53 16.16 -14.60
CA ASP A 199 -5.07 17.47 -14.25
C ASP A 199 -4.26 18.10 -13.10
N GLU A 200 -3.89 19.37 -13.25
CA GLU A 200 -3.13 20.11 -12.24
C GLU A 200 -3.84 20.09 -10.87
N GLY A 201 -3.07 19.92 -9.79
CA GLY A 201 -3.61 19.87 -8.42
C GLY A 201 -4.25 18.53 -8.00
N SER A 202 -4.37 17.57 -8.93
CA SER A 202 -4.88 16.23 -8.61
C SER A 202 -3.95 15.47 -7.68
N VAL A 203 -4.50 14.46 -7.01
CA VAL A 203 -3.74 13.53 -6.18
C VAL A 203 -3.06 12.51 -7.09
N VAL A 204 -1.80 12.17 -6.84
CA VAL A 204 -1.12 11.04 -7.50
C VAL A 204 -0.69 10.03 -6.44
N LEU A 205 -1.18 8.81 -6.55
CA LEU A 205 -0.80 7.71 -5.66
C LEU A 205 0.47 7.06 -6.18
N LEU A 206 1.52 7.04 -5.37
CA LEU A 206 2.81 6.43 -5.69
C LEU A 206 3.12 5.33 -4.69
N HIS A 207 3.54 4.16 -5.16
CA HIS A 207 4.01 3.10 -4.27
C HIS A 207 5.48 3.39 -3.91
N ALA A 208 5.81 3.37 -2.62
CA ALA A 208 7.18 3.68 -2.17
C ALA A 208 8.22 2.68 -2.72
N CYS A 209 7.85 1.40 -2.72
CA CYS A 209 8.63 0.27 -3.23
C CYS A 209 7.74 -0.98 -3.31
N CYS A 210 8.25 -2.05 -3.93
CA CYS A 210 7.56 -3.33 -4.12
C CYS A 210 6.15 -3.15 -4.69
N HIS A 211 6.04 -2.51 -5.86
CA HIS A 211 4.75 -2.19 -6.46
C HIS A 211 3.77 -3.38 -6.46
N ASN A 212 2.63 -3.28 -5.77
CA ASN A 212 1.58 -4.29 -5.82
C ASN A 212 0.61 -3.96 -6.96
N PRO A 213 0.46 -4.81 -7.99
CA PRO A 213 0.77 -6.24 -7.96
C PRO A 213 2.01 -6.69 -8.75
N THR A 214 2.66 -5.80 -9.49
CA THR A 214 3.64 -6.21 -10.51
C THR A 214 5.03 -6.53 -9.96
N GLY A 215 5.38 -6.05 -8.78
CA GLY A 215 6.73 -6.06 -8.23
C GLY A 215 7.74 -5.19 -8.98
N MET A 216 7.34 -4.49 -10.05
CA MET A 216 8.25 -3.64 -10.83
C MET A 216 8.32 -2.26 -10.19
N ASP A 217 9.51 -1.83 -9.78
CA ASP A 217 9.74 -0.52 -9.15
C ASP A 217 10.49 0.41 -10.11
N LEU A 218 10.32 1.73 -9.92
CA LEU A 218 11.12 2.75 -10.61
C LEU A 218 12.56 2.72 -10.09
N THR A 219 13.52 2.98 -10.98
CA THR A 219 14.91 3.22 -10.57
C THR A 219 15.07 4.58 -9.89
N SER A 220 16.24 4.80 -9.29
CA SER A 220 16.61 6.07 -8.64
C SER A 220 16.47 7.25 -9.60
N GLU A 221 16.99 7.11 -10.82
CA GLU A 221 16.99 8.13 -11.87
C GLU A 221 15.57 8.36 -12.41
N GLN A 222 14.80 7.27 -12.57
CA GLN A 222 13.42 7.37 -13.03
C GLN A 222 12.52 8.12 -12.05
N TRP A 223 12.79 7.98 -10.74
CA TRP A 223 12.10 8.75 -9.71
C TRP A 223 12.33 10.25 -9.84
N ASP A 224 13.54 10.69 -10.18
CA ASP A 224 13.86 12.12 -10.30
C ASP A 224 13.05 12.78 -11.43
N GLU A 225 12.93 12.11 -12.58
CA GLU A 225 12.07 12.57 -13.69
C GLU A 225 10.58 12.56 -13.31
N VAL A 226 10.10 11.51 -12.63
CA VAL A 226 8.69 11.43 -12.18
C VAL A 226 8.37 12.55 -11.21
N LEU A 227 9.24 12.82 -10.24
CA LEU A 227 9.04 13.90 -9.27
C LEU A 227 9.11 15.29 -9.93
N SER A 228 9.92 15.46 -10.98
CA SER A 228 9.90 16.68 -11.77
C SER A 228 8.54 16.92 -12.43
N ILE A 229 7.90 15.87 -12.98
CA ILE A 229 6.54 15.97 -13.54
C ILE A 229 5.53 16.30 -12.43
N VAL A 230 5.61 15.63 -11.28
CA VAL A 230 4.74 15.87 -10.12
C VAL A 230 4.83 17.34 -9.68
N GLN A 231 6.03 17.90 -9.61
CA GLN A 231 6.26 19.32 -9.31
C GLN A 231 5.64 20.23 -10.37
N GLN A 232 5.97 20.04 -11.66
CA GLN A 232 5.49 20.89 -12.76
C GLN A 232 3.97 20.91 -12.86
N LYS A 233 3.33 19.78 -12.60
CA LYS A 233 1.88 19.59 -12.63
C LYS A 233 1.22 19.89 -11.28
N LYS A 234 1.99 20.33 -10.28
CA LYS A 234 1.53 20.62 -8.91
C LYS A 234 0.64 19.50 -8.36
N LEU A 235 0.97 18.25 -8.66
CA LEU A 235 0.21 17.10 -8.18
C LEU A 235 0.48 16.92 -6.68
N PHE A 236 -0.55 16.54 -5.93
CA PHE A 236 -0.40 16.19 -4.52
C PHE A 236 0.11 14.74 -4.40
N PRO A 237 1.34 14.50 -3.93
CA PRO A 237 1.86 13.14 -3.81
C PRO A 237 1.24 12.44 -2.60
N LEU A 238 0.61 11.29 -2.86
CA LEU A 238 0.15 10.37 -1.83
C LEU A 238 0.92 9.07 -1.92
N ILE A 239 1.71 8.76 -0.90
CA ILE A 239 2.59 7.60 -0.91
C ILE A 239 1.92 6.43 -0.18
N ASP A 240 1.82 5.27 -0.82
CA ASP A 240 1.50 3.99 -0.15
C ASP A 240 2.80 3.21 0.11
N MET A 241 3.09 2.96 1.39
CA MET A 241 4.29 2.28 1.85
C MET A 241 3.93 1.09 2.76
N ALA A 242 3.63 -0.05 2.12
CA ALA A 242 3.24 -1.28 2.81
C ALA A 242 4.36 -2.33 2.95
N TYR A 243 5.49 -2.14 2.25
CA TYR A 243 6.53 -3.16 2.03
C TYR A 243 7.95 -2.65 2.34
N GLN A 244 8.11 -1.59 3.14
CA GLN A 244 9.44 -1.08 3.47
C GLN A 244 10.32 -2.17 4.11
N GLY A 245 11.46 -2.47 3.51
CA GLY A 245 12.38 -3.53 3.90
C GLY A 245 12.26 -4.79 3.04
N PHE A 246 11.18 -4.96 2.27
CA PHE A 246 10.93 -6.15 1.45
C PHE A 246 11.54 -6.04 0.04
N ALA A 247 12.01 -4.87 -0.38
CA ALA A 247 12.65 -4.72 -1.69
C ALA A 247 14.13 -5.10 -1.63
N SER A 248 14.80 -4.83 -0.51
CA SER A 248 16.25 -5.02 -0.37
C SER A 248 16.71 -5.80 0.88
N GLY A 249 15.80 -6.15 1.79
CA GLY A 249 16.14 -6.66 3.13
C GLY A 249 16.54 -5.55 4.11
N ASN A 250 16.65 -4.30 3.63
CA ASN A 250 17.04 -3.16 4.45
C ASN A 250 16.02 -2.01 4.31
N PRO A 251 15.27 -1.67 5.37
CA PRO A 251 14.21 -0.66 5.28
C PRO A 251 14.73 0.75 4.97
N TYR A 252 16.02 1.03 5.17
CA TYR A 252 16.65 2.32 4.86
C TYR A 252 17.16 2.42 3.42
N LYS A 253 17.24 1.32 2.68
CA LYS A 253 17.48 1.36 1.24
C LYS A 253 16.17 1.53 0.47
N ASP A 254 15.06 1.04 1.02
CA ASP A 254 13.73 1.04 0.40
C ASP A 254 12.97 2.37 0.52
N ILE A 255 13.55 3.37 1.18
CA ILE A 255 12.90 4.65 1.51
C ILE A 255 13.40 5.83 0.67
N GLY A 256 14.04 5.55 -0.47
CA GLY A 256 14.66 6.55 -1.34
C GLY A 256 13.69 7.62 -1.87
N LEU A 257 12.42 7.27 -2.10
CA LEU A 257 11.39 8.22 -2.51
C LEU A 257 11.09 9.26 -1.42
N ILE A 258 11.08 8.86 -0.15
CA ILE A 258 10.73 9.74 0.97
C ILE A 258 11.85 10.76 1.21
N ARG A 259 13.11 10.36 1.06
CA ARG A 259 14.26 11.29 1.14
C ARG A 259 14.15 12.41 0.10
N ARG A 260 13.80 12.06 -1.14
CA ARG A 260 13.58 13.02 -2.22
C ARG A 260 12.41 13.95 -1.92
N LEU A 261 11.29 13.42 -1.45
CA LEU A 261 10.14 14.24 -1.08
C LEU A 261 10.45 15.18 0.11
N ASN A 262 11.22 14.72 1.10
CA ASN A 262 11.69 15.57 2.19
C ASN A 262 12.55 16.73 1.67
N GLU A 263 13.48 16.44 0.76
CA GLU A 263 14.31 17.44 0.10
C GLU A 263 13.47 18.47 -0.64
N LEU A 264 12.54 18.02 -1.50
CA LEU A 264 11.65 18.91 -2.27
C LEU A 264 10.74 19.78 -1.38
N VAL A 265 10.31 19.28 -0.23
CA VAL A 265 9.52 20.09 0.73
C VAL A 265 10.40 21.12 1.46
N VAL A 266 11.65 20.77 1.77
CA VAL A 266 12.59 21.67 2.43
C VAL A 266 13.11 22.75 1.49
N SER A 267 13.33 22.43 0.20
CA SER A 267 13.70 23.40 -0.84
C SER A 267 12.53 24.30 -1.26
N GLY A 268 11.29 23.89 -0.98
CA GLY A 268 10.07 24.61 -1.38
C GLY A 268 9.59 24.28 -2.80
N ASP A 269 10.17 23.26 -3.44
CA ASP A 269 9.77 22.77 -4.76
C ASP A 269 8.39 22.13 -4.76
N ILE A 270 8.03 21.45 -3.67
CA ILE A 270 6.66 20.99 -3.39
C ILE A 270 6.24 21.45 -1.99
N SER A 271 4.96 21.77 -1.80
CA SER A 271 4.49 22.31 -0.51
C SER A 271 4.20 21.24 0.53
N THR A 272 3.69 20.08 0.11
CA THR A 272 3.20 19.03 1.00
C THR A 272 3.16 17.68 0.30
N TYR A 273 3.19 16.60 1.08
CA TYR A 273 2.82 15.26 0.64
C TYR A 273 2.24 14.47 1.83
N ALA A 274 1.55 13.37 1.53
CA ALA A 274 1.06 12.44 2.54
C ALA A 274 1.61 11.03 2.33
N LEU A 275 1.71 10.28 3.42
CA LEU A 275 2.21 8.92 3.43
C LEU A 275 1.28 8.02 4.26
N CYS A 276 0.85 6.92 3.63
CA CYS A 276 0.13 5.82 4.26
C CYS A 276 1.10 4.65 4.49
N GLN A 277 1.32 4.29 5.75
CA GLN A 277 2.27 3.26 6.15
C GLN A 277 1.56 2.07 6.78
N SER A 278 2.08 0.88 6.50
CA SER A 278 1.59 -0.39 7.06
C SER A 278 2.73 -1.18 7.68
N PHE A 279 2.53 -1.67 8.91
CA PHE A 279 3.42 -2.65 9.55
C PHE A 279 3.03 -4.12 9.29
N ALA A 280 1.97 -4.35 8.50
CA ALA A 280 1.42 -5.69 8.30
C ALA A 280 2.41 -6.70 7.71
N LYS A 281 3.33 -6.24 6.84
CA LYS A 281 4.29 -7.12 6.16
C LYS A 281 5.66 -7.05 6.82
N ASN A 282 6.20 -5.85 6.94
CA ASN A 282 7.56 -5.64 7.45
C ASN A 282 7.75 -6.07 8.92
N MET A 283 6.69 -6.22 9.70
CA MET A 283 6.73 -6.83 11.03
C MET A 283 5.80 -8.04 11.16
N GLY A 284 5.21 -8.54 10.06
CA GLY A 284 4.26 -9.65 10.13
C GLY A 284 2.97 -9.37 10.93
N LEU A 285 2.68 -8.10 11.25
CA LEU A 285 1.55 -7.67 12.09
C LEU A 285 0.23 -7.57 11.28
N TYR A 286 -0.05 -8.59 10.46
CA TYR A 286 -1.20 -8.58 9.54
C TYR A 286 -2.52 -8.37 10.27
N GLY A 287 -2.76 -9.18 11.31
CA GLY A 287 -3.99 -9.20 12.10
C GLY A 287 -4.11 -8.06 13.10
N GLU A 288 -2.98 -7.54 13.59
CA GLU A 288 -2.93 -6.44 14.57
C GLU A 288 -3.34 -5.07 13.99
N ARG A 289 -3.43 -5.00 12.67
CA ARG A 289 -3.85 -3.81 11.92
C ARG A 289 -3.06 -2.56 12.31
N THR A 290 -1.74 -2.67 12.39
CA THR A 290 -0.87 -1.55 12.78
C THR A 290 -0.36 -0.77 11.57
N GLY A 291 -0.45 0.55 11.64
CA GLY A 291 0.02 1.47 10.61
C GLY A 291 -0.10 2.91 11.03
N SER A 292 0.24 3.80 10.10
CA SER A 292 0.12 5.23 10.32
C SER A 292 -0.23 5.99 9.04
N ILE A 293 -0.82 7.17 9.21
CA ILE A 293 -0.88 8.21 8.21
C ILE A 293 -0.01 9.36 8.68
N SER A 294 0.82 9.90 7.78
CA SER A 294 1.59 11.11 8.04
C SER A 294 1.39 12.13 6.94
N ILE A 295 1.27 13.40 7.31
CA ILE A 295 1.13 14.52 6.38
C ILE A 295 2.23 15.53 6.69
N VAL A 296 3.10 15.78 5.72
CA VAL A 296 4.13 16.81 5.81
C VAL A 296 3.53 18.14 5.41
N THR A 297 3.71 19.18 6.21
CA THR A 297 3.01 20.46 6.10
C THR A 297 3.96 21.60 5.73
N GLU A 298 3.41 22.73 5.30
CA GLU A 298 4.19 23.94 4.98
C GLU A 298 4.74 24.64 6.24
N SER A 299 4.03 24.56 7.36
CA SER A 299 4.43 25.19 8.63
C SER A 299 3.83 24.50 9.85
N ALA A 300 4.40 24.76 11.04
CA ALA A 300 3.88 24.27 12.32
C ALA A 300 2.41 24.68 12.58
N GLU A 301 2.00 25.85 12.10
CA GLU A 301 0.64 26.34 12.28
C GLU A 301 -0.37 25.52 11.45
N HIS A 302 -0.01 25.16 10.21
CA HIS A 302 -0.79 24.23 9.39
C HIS A 302 -0.83 22.82 9.99
N THR A 303 0.26 22.37 10.64
CA THR A 303 0.30 21.08 11.38
C THR A 303 -0.80 21.02 12.43
N THR A 304 -0.96 22.06 13.26
CA THR A 304 -2.01 22.10 14.29
C THR A 304 -3.41 22.02 13.69
N ALA A 305 -3.67 22.77 12.61
CA ALA A 305 -4.96 22.75 11.92
C ALA A 305 -5.28 21.36 11.34
N ILE A 306 -4.33 20.75 10.62
CA ILE A 306 -4.49 19.42 10.02
C ILE A 306 -4.70 18.34 11.09
N GLU A 307 -3.92 18.36 12.19
CA GLU A 307 -4.11 17.42 13.30
C GLU A 307 -5.52 17.51 13.88
N SER A 308 -6.07 18.72 14.03
CA SER A 308 -7.44 18.92 14.54
C SER A 308 -8.50 18.30 13.63
N GLN A 309 -8.33 18.41 12.31
CA GLN A 309 -9.26 17.85 11.33
C GLN A 309 -9.14 16.32 11.28
N LEU A 310 -7.93 15.77 11.37
CA LEU A 310 -7.74 14.33 11.48
C LEU A 310 -8.43 13.77 12.73
N LYS A 311 -8.30 14.43 13.89
CA LYS A 311 -9.04 14.02 15.10
C LYS A 311 -10.54 14.01 14.88
N LYS A 312 -11.09 15.08 14.29
CA LYS A 312 -12.53 15.20 14.00
C LYS A 312 -13.03 14.14 13.03
N LEU A 313 -12.19 13.72 12.07
CA LEU A 313 -12.51 12.71 11.08
C LEU A 313 -12.41 11.29 11.66
N ILE A 314 -11.37 10.99 12.43
CA ILE A 314 -11.13 9.66 13.01
C ILE A 314 -12.13 9.33 14.13
N ARG A 315 -12.48 10.31 14.98
CA ARG A 315 -13.35 10.09 16.15
C ARG A 315 -14.67 9.37 15.83
N PRO A 316 -15.43 9.73 14.77
CA PRO A 316 -16.64 9.00 14.39
C PRO A 316 -16.39 7.73 13.55
N MET A 317 -15.18 7.50 13.04
CA MET A 317 -14.85 6.28 12.29
C MET A 317 -14.58 5.10 13.22
N TYR A 318 -13.67 5.29 14.18
CA TYR A 318 -13.24 4.23 15.09
C TYR A 318 -12.80 4.74 16.46
N SER A 319 -13.11 5.99 16.81
CA SER A 319 -12.74 6.65 18.07
C SER A 319 -11.23 6.86 18.26
N SER A 320 -10.49 5.77 18.45
CA SER A 320 -9.04 5.70 18.69
C SER A 320 -8.50 4.36 18.18
N PRO A 321 -7.25 4.29 17.72
CA PRO A 321 -6.69 3.07 17.12
C PRO A 321 -6.39 1.96 18.15
N PRO A 322 -6.22 0.69 17.71
CA PRO A 322 -5.88 -0.43 18.59
C PRO A 322 -4.44 -0.35 19.10
N ILE A 323 -4.20 -0.71 20.37
CA ILE A 323 -2.94 -0.42 21.07
C ILE A 323 -1.87 -1.51 20.96
N HIS A 324 -2.26 -2.78 20.82
CA HIS A 324 -1.33 -3.92 20.99
C HIS A 324 -0.19 -3.88 19.96
N GLY A 325 -0.53 -3.86 18.67
CA GLY A 325 0.49 -3.81 17.63
C GLY A 325 1.35 -2.54 17.64
N SER A 326 0.83 -1.38 18.05
CA SER A 326 1.68 -0.19 18.25
C SER A 326 2.68 -0.37 19.39
N LYS A 327 2.29 -1.03 20.48
CA LYS A 327 3.18 -1.33 21.61
C LYS A 327 4.28 -2.31 21.20
N ILE A 328 3.99 -3.31 20.36
CA ILE A 328 5.01 -4.19 19.76
C ILE A 328 6.05 -3.37 18.99
N VAL A 329 5.61 -2.45 18.13
CA VAL A 329 6.52 -1.57 17.38
C VAL A 329 7.35 -0.71 18.33
N GLU A 330 6.73 -0.08 19.33
CA GLU A 330 7.45 0.73 20.32
C GLU A 330 8.51 -0.10 21.06
N THR A 331 8.18 -1.30 21.52
CA THR A 331 9.10 -2.22 22.22
C THR A 331 10.28 -2.62 21.35
N ILE A 332 10.04 -2.96 20.08
CA ILE A 332 11.12 -3.29 19.14
C ILE A 332 12.05 -2.10 18.94
N PHE A 333 11.51 -0.90 18.71
CA PHE A 333 12.33 0.30 18.45
C PHE A 333 13.02 0.87 19.68
N ALA A 334 12.56 0.54 20.89
CA ALA A 334 13.17 0.99 22.14
C ALA A 334 14.32 0.09 22.61
N ASP A 335 14.47 -1.11 22.06
CA ASP A 335 15.47 -2.10 22.45
C ASP A 335 16.38 -2.45 21.27
N GLU A 336 17.67 -2.14 21.40
CA GLU A 336 18.65 -2.33 20.31
C GLU A 336 18.75 -3.79 19.86
N SER A 337 18.63 -4.75 20.79
CA SER A 337 18.69 -6.18 20.46
C SER A 337 17.47 -6.62 19.66
N LEU A 338 16.26 -6.23 20.09
CA LEU A 338 15.03 -6.52 19.35
C LEU A 338 15.00 -5.83 17.98
N TYR A 339 15.46 -4.59 17.92
CA TYR A 339 15.57 -3.84 16.68
C TYR A 339 16.51 -4.53 15.68
N ASN A 340 17.69 -4.98 16.13
CA ASN A 340 18.62 -5.73 15.29
C ASN A 340 18.06 -7.11 14.89
N ALA A 341 17.34 -7.78 15.79
CA ALA A 341 16.63 -9.02 15.46
C ALA A 341 15.58 -8.80 14.37
N TRP A 342 14.83 -7.70 14.43
CA TRP A 342 13.85 -7.34 13.40
C TRP A 342 14.50 -7.06 12.04
N LEU A 343 15.65 -6.37 12.02
CA LEU A 343 16.41 -6.20 10.77
C LEU A 343 16.86 -7.54 10.19
N SER A 344 17.26 -8.49 11.04
CA SER A 344 17.59 -9.85 10.62
C SER A 344 16.38 -10.62 10.08
N ASP A 345 15.20 -10.47 10.70
CA ASP A 345 13.95 -11.07 10.21
C ASP A 345 13.64 -10.59 8.78
N LEU A 346 13.80 -9.29 8.51
CA LEU A 346 13.60 -8.71 7.17
C LEU A 346 14.59 -9.26 6.13
N ASP A 347 15.87 -9.35 6.49
CA ASP A 347 16.91 -9.87 5.60
C ASP A 347 16.67 -11.34 5.25
N GLN A 348 16.28 -12.16 6.22
CA GLN A 348 15.92 -13.56 6.02
C GLN A 348 14.69 -13.72 5.11
N VAL A 349 13.66 -12.91 5.33
CA VAL A 349 12.45 -12.90 4.49
C VAL A 349 12.80 -12.61 3.03
N VAL A 350 13.57 -11.55 2.77
CA VAL A 350 13.93 -11.15 1.41
C VAL A 350 14.89 -12.15 0.76
N SER A 351 15.87 -12.66 1.51
CA SER A 351 16.79 -13.71 1.05
C SER A 351 16.02 -14.95 0.60
N ARG A 352 15.00 -15.38 1.36
CA ARG A 352 14.15 -16.51 0.97
C ARG A 352 13.34 -16.20 -0.29
N LEU A 353 12.67 -15.05 -0.35
CA LEU A 353 11.85 -14.64 -1.51
C LEU A 353 12.69 -14.62 -2.79
N ASN A 354 13.91 -14.08 -2.73
CA ASN A 354 14.83 -14.06 -3.86
C ASN A 354 15.31 -15.47 -4.24
N THR A 355 15.62 -16.30 -3.24
CA THR A 355 16.02 -17.70 -3.48
C THR A 355 14.94 -18.47 -4.24
N VAL A 356 13.69 -18.42 -3.81
CA VAL A 356 12.61 -19.17 -4.48
C VAL A 356 12.26 -18.59 -5.86
N ARG A 357 12.41 -17.27 -6.03
CA ARG A 357 12.25 -16.58 -7.32
C ARG A 357 13.31 -17.04 -8.32
N THR A 358 14.58 -17.12 -7.91
CA THR A 358 15.66 -17.66 -8.72
C THR A 358 15.43 -19.13 -9.06
N LYS A 359 15.08 -19.97 -8.08
CA LYS A 359 14.79 -21.39 -8.31
C LYS A 359 13.66 -21.60 -9.32
N LEU A 360 12.58 -20.83 -9.22
CA LEU A 360 11.49 -20.88 -10.19
C LEU A 360 12.00 -20.47 -11.58
N TYR A 361 12.68 -19.33 -11.68
CA TYR A 361 13.24 -18.85 -12.95
C TYR A 361 14.16 -19.88 -13.62
N GLU A 362 15.05 -20.53 -12.88
CA GLU A 362 15.98 -21.53 -13.40
C GLU A 362 15.25 -22.74 -14.01
N LYS A 363 14.13 -23.15 -13.42
CA LYS A 363 13.35 -24.34 -13.81
C LYS A 363 12.34 -24.09 -14.93
N LEU A 364 12.02 -22.82 -15.23
CA LEU A 364 11.11 -22.48 -16.31
C LEU A 364 11.79 -22.60 -17.68
N ASP A 365 11.06 -23.15 -18.65
CA ASP A 365 11.43 -23.24 -20.06
C ASP A 365 11.42 -21.84 -20.69
N LYS A 366 12.53 -21.47 -21.32
CA LYS A 366 12.78 -20.15 -21.90
C LYS A 366 12.70 -20.16 -23.42
N SER A 367 12.33 -21.29 -24.03
CA SER A 367 12.31 -21.47 -25.49
C SER A 367 11.19 -20.64 -26.14
N ASN A 368 10.03 -20.54 -25.49
CA ASN A 368 8.83 -19.90 -26.03
C ASN A 368 8.39 -18.64 -25.25
N TYR A 369 9.02 -18.35 -24.11
CA TYR A 369 8.63 -17.23 -23.25
C TYR A 369 9.82 -16.67 -22.46
N ASN A 370 9.92 -15.34 -22.39
CA ASN A 370 10.96 -14.67 -21.61
C ASN A 370 10.50 -14.52 -20.14
N TRP A 371 11.25 -15.14 -19.22
CA TRP A 371 11.00 -15.10 -17.78
C TRP A 371 11.89 -14.11 -17.00
N ASP A 372 12.72 -13.30 -17.67
CA ASP A 372 13.68 -12.38 -17.03
C ASP A 372 13.05 -11.40 -16.04
N HIS A 373 11.79 -11.03 -16.25
CA HIS A 373 11.05 -10.16 -15.34
C HIS A 373 10.88 -10.77 -13.94
N LEU A 374 10.93 -12.10 -13.80
CA LEU A 374 10.93 -12.75 -12.49
C LEU A 374 12.10 -12.23 -11.65
N LEU A 375 13.28 -12.04 -12.23
CA LEU A 375 14.48 -11.60 -11.50
C LEU A 375 14.53 -10.08 -11.28
N LYS A 376 13.81 -9.30 -12.08
CA LYS A 376 13.75 -7.83 -11.98
C LYS A 376 12.73 -7.35 -10.96
N GLN A 377 11.61 -8.06 -10.85
CA GLN A 377 10.53 -7.73 -9.93
C GLN A 377 10.90 -8.03 -8.48
N ARG A 378 10.45 -7.18 -7.55
CA ARG A 378 10.79 -7.18 -6.13
C ARG A 378 9.59 -7.40 -5.22
N GLY A 379 9.88 -7.73 -3.97
CA GLY A 379 8.87 -7.95 -2.95
C GLY A 379 8.14 -9.29 -3.11
N MET A 380 6.94 -9.36 -2.53
CA MET A 380 6.19 -10.62 -2.38
C MET A 380 5.49 -11.09 -3.65
N PHE A 381 5.34 -10.22 -4.65
CA PHE A 381 4.54 -10.52 -5.82
C PHE A 381 5.37 -10.54 -7.10
N VAL A 382 4.83 -11.24 -8.09
CA VAL A 382 5.30 -11.23 -9.46
C VAL A 382 4.06 -11.17 -10.37
N TYR A 383 4.12 -10.37 -11.42
CA TYR A 383 3.22 -10.51 -12.55
C TYR A 383 3.88 -11.45 -13.55
N THR A 384 3.32 -12.64 -13.74
CA THR A 384 3.94 -13.68 -14.58
C THR A 384 3.77 -13.39 -16.07
N GLY A 385 2.72 -12.64 -16.42
CA GLY A 385 2.27 -12.41 -17.79
C GLY A 385 1.43 -13.55 -18.37
N LEU A 386 1.13 -14.58 -17.56
CA LEU A 386 0.16 -15.62 -17.93
C LEU A 386 -1.22 -15.02 -18.17
N SER A 387 -1.92 -15.54 -19.17
CA SER A 387 -3.30 -15.16 -19.47
C SER A 387 -4.27 -15.70 -18.42
N ALA A 388 -5.50 -15.18 -18.40
CA ALA A 388 -6.55 -15.68 -17.51
C ALA A 388 -6.83 -17.17 -17.79
N GLU A 389 -6.85 -17.57 -19.06
CA GLU A 389 -7.05 -18.95 -19.51
C GLU A 389 -5.94 -19.87 -18.99
N GLN A 390 -4.68 -19.44 -19.06
CA GLN A 390 -3.55 -20.20 -18.54
C GLN A 390 -3.60 -20.34 -17.02
N VAL A 391 -3.98 -19.28 -16.30
CA VAL A 391 -4.16 -19.33 -14.83
C VAL A 391 -5.33 -20.25 -14.44
N ILE A 392 -6.42 -20.23 -15.21
CA ILE A 392 -7.55 -21.14 -15.01
C ILE A 392 -7.11 -22.59 -15.26
N GLU A 393 -6.34 -22.85 -16.32
CA GLU A 393 -5.79 -24.19 -16.59
C GLU A 393 -4.87 -24.68 -15.47
N LEU A 394 -4.00 -23.80 -14.95
CA LEU A 394 -3.17 -24.08 -13.77
C LEU A 394 -4.00 -24.49 -12.56
N ARG A 395 -5.12 -23.80 -12.31
CA ARG A 395 -6.05 -24.13 -11.23
C ARG A 395 -6.71 -25.49 -11.45
N GLU A 396 -7.29 -25.70 -12.63
CA GLU A 396 -8.15 -26.86 -12.90
C GLU A 396 -7.38 -28.17 -13.09
N LYS A 397 -6.20 -28.13 -13.71
CA LYS A 397 -5.41 -29.32 -14.02
C LYS A 397 -4.32 -29.61 -13.00
N TYR A 398 -3.81 -28.56 -12.34
CA TYR A 398 -2.63 -28.66 -11.48
C TYR A 398 -2.88 -28.18 -10.04
N SER A 399 -4.10 -27.77 -9.68
CA SER A 399 -4.40 -27.27 -8.34
C SER A 399 -3.50 -26.09 -7.92
N VAL A 400 -3.10 -25.25 -8.87
CA VAL A 400 -2.30 -24.04 -8.62
C VAL A 400 -3.22 -22.83 -8.63
N TYR A 401 -3.39 -22.21 -7.47
CA TYR A 401 -4.37 -21.15 -7.24
C TYR A 401 -3.70 -19.77 -7.24
N ALA A 402 -4.04 -18.93 -8.22
CA ALA A 402 -3.57 -17.55 -8.35
C ALA A 402 -4.70 -16.64 -8.83
N THR A 403 -4.48 -15.32 -8.81
CA THR A 403 -5.44 -14.38 -9.42
C THR A 403 -5.34 -14.44 -10.94
N GLU A 404 -6.50 -14.36 -11.61
CA GLU A 404 -6.64 -14.51 -13.06
C GLU A 404 -5.96 -13.39 -13.87
N ASP A 405 -5.44 -12.36 -13.20
CA ASP A 405 -4.63 -11.30 -13.81
C ASP A 405 -3.14 -11.67 -13.96
N GLY A 406 -2.74 -12.89 -13.57
CA GLY A 406 -1.38 -13.40 -13.66
C GLY A 406 -0.49 -13.01 -12.46
N ARG A 407 -1.05 -12.45 -11.38
CA ARG A 407 -0.27 -12.16 -10.16
C ARG A 407 -0.05 -13.40 -9.32
N PHE A 408 1.21 -13.75 -9.09
CA PHE A 408 1.58 -14.77 -8.11
C PHE A 408 2.17 -14.12 -6.86
N SER A 409 1.84 -14.69 -5.71
CA SER A 409 2.55 -14.48 -4.46
C SER A 409 3.74 -15.43 -4.39
N ILE A 410 4.94 -14.89 -4.53
CA ILE A 410 6.21 -15.62 -4.35
C ILE A 410 6.28 -16.23 -2.95
N SER A 411 5.55 -15.66 -1.99
CA SER A 411 5.48 -16.21 -0.64
C SER A 411 4.94 -17.64 -0.60
N GLY A 412 4.06 -18.03 -1.54
CA GLY A 412 3.52 -19.40 -1.63
C GLY A 412 4.47 -20.43 -2.23
N ILE A 413 5.62 -20.00 -2.77
CA ILE A 413 6.62 -20.88 -3.39
C ILE A 413 7.66 -21.28 -2.34
N ASN A 414 7.99 -22.56 -2.30
CA ASN A 414 8.98 -23.16 -1.40
C ASN A 414 9.66 -24.37 -2.05
N ASP A 415 10.65 -24.93 -1.35
CA ASP A 415 11.46 -26.04 -1.86
C ASP A 415 10.66 -27.30 -2.17
N ASN A 416 9.50 -27.49 -1.54
CA ASN A 416 8.67 -28.68 -1.74
C ASN A 416 7.71 -28.57 -2.93
N ASN A 417 7.51 -27.36 -3.48
CA ASN A 417 6.53 -27.14 -4.56
C ASN A 417 7.08 -26.45 -5.81
N VAL A 418 8.30 -25.89 -5.76
CA VAL A 418 8.86 -25.11 -6.88
C VAL A 418 9.04 -25.94 -8.15
N ASP A 419 9.43 -27.22 -8.03
CA ASP A 419 9.55 -28.13 -9.16
C ASP A 419 8.18 -28.38 -9.82
N TYR A 420 7.20 -28.78 -9.01
CA TYR A 420 5.84 -29.03 -9.48
C TYR A 420 5.20 -27.80 -10.13
N LEU A 421 5.43 -26.61 -9.56
CA LEU A 421 4.94 -25.35 -10.11
C LEU A 421 5.59 -25.04 -11.46
N ALA A 422 6.92 -25.18 -11.57
CA ALA A 422 7.63 -24.92 -12.81
C ALA A 422 7.17 -25.87 -13.93
N ASP A 423 7.01 -27.16 -13.63
CA ASP A 423 6.48 -28.14 -14.58
C ASP A 423 5.08 -27.76 -15.05
N ALA A 424 4.17 -27.43 -14.14
CA ALA A 424 2.81 -27.01 -14.48
C ALA A 424 2.81 -25.73 -15.36
N MET A 425 3.65 -24.75 -15.03
CA MET A 425 3.80 -23.52 -15.81
C MET A 425 4.33 -23.79 -17.22
N ASN A 426 5.33 -24.66 -17.37
CA ASN A 426 5.89 -25.04 -18.66
C ASN A 426 4.82 -25.71 -19.55
N GLN A 427 3.95 -26.54 -18.97
CA GLN A 427 2.87 -27.22 -19.71
C GLN A 427 1.79 -26.26 -20.24
N VAL A 428 1.48 -25.19 -19.51
CA VAL A 428 0.44 -24.22 -19.94
C VAL A 428 0.98 -23.13 -20.88
N VAL A 429 2.30 -22.92 -20.91
CA VAL A 429 2.96 -21.95 -21.81
C VAL A 429 3.36 -22.56 -23.15
N ASN A 430 3.68 -23.86 -23.19
CA ASN A 430 4.12 -24.55 -24.42
C ASN A 430 2.96 -24.99 -25.34
N LYS A 431 1.76 -24.46 -25.15
CA LYS A 431 0.58 -24.66 -26.00
C LYS A 431 0.22 -23.36 -26.69
#